data_AF-A0A1A8DFS4-F1
#
_entry.id   AF-A0A1A8DFS4-F1
#
_cell.length_a   1.000
_cell.length_b   1.000
_cell.length_c   1.000
_cell.angle_alpha   90.00
_cell.angle_beta   90.00
_cell.angle_gamma   90.00
#
_symmetry.space_group_name_H-M   'P 1'
#
loop_
_entity.id
_entity.type
_entity.pdbx_description
1 polymer ?
#
loop_
_entity_poly.entity_id
_entity_poly.type
_entity_poly.pdbx_seq_one_letter_code
_entity_poly.pdbx_strand_id
1 'polypeptide(L)'
;MAERPEDLNLPNAVITRIIKEALPDGVNVSKEARRAISQAASVFVLYATSCANNFAMKAKRKTLNAGDVLAAMEEMEFERFMEPLREALEVYKKDQKGKKEVSEQKRKDKEKKVDSENDKSREDDEADEEEQQQCMEEEPEEEVEN
;
A
#
# COMPACT_ATOMS: atom_id res chain seq x y z
N MET A 1 22.93 -10.97 -2.02
CA MET A 1 22.22 -10.96 -3.31
C MET A 1 22.09 -12.41 -3.76
N ALA A 2 21.09 -12.76 -4.59
CA ALA A 2 20.97 -14.12 -5.11
C ALA A 2 22.30 -14.55 -5.73
N GLU A 3 22.86 -15.67 -5.26
CA GLU A 3 24.18 -16.13 -5.69
C GLU A 3 24.07 -17.00 -6.94
N ARG A 4 22.89 -17.60 -7.15
CA ARG A 4 22.61 -18.42 -8.33
C ARG A 4 21.20 -18.17 -8.87
N PRO A 5 20.95 -18.41 -10.17
CA PRO A 5 19.61 -18.25 -10.77
C PRO A 5 18.52 -19.07 -10.09
N GLU A 6 18.89 -20.20 -9.47
CA GLU A 6 17.94 -21.06 -8.76
C GLU A 6 17.38 -20.43 -7.48
N ASP A 7 18.11 -19.47 -6.89
CA ASP A 7 17.67 -18.74 -5.70
C ASP A 7 16.54 -17.75 -6.01
N LEU A 8 16.30 -17.48 -7.30
CA LEU A 8 15.22 -16.61 -7.79
C LEU A 8 13.97 -17.40 -8.24
N ASN A 9 13.98 -18.73 -8.06
CA ASN A 9 12.87 -19.57 -8.49
C ASN A 9 11.57 -19.22 -7.76
N LEU A 10 10.51 -19.05 -8.55
CA LEU A 10 9.16 -18.84 -8.05
C LEU A 10 8.61 -20.13 -7.42
N PRO A 11 7.61 -20.04 -6.51
CA PRO A 11 7.04 -21.22 -5.88
C PRO A 11 6.48 -22.21 -6.91
N ASN A 12 6.99 -23.45 -6.90
CA ASN A 12 6.63 -24.49 -7.86
C ASN A 12 5.12 -24.76 -7.93
N ALA A 13 4.40 -24.63 -6.81
CA ALA A 13 2.96 -24.79 -6.75
C ALA A 13 2.22 -23.73 -7.59
N VAL A 14 2.67 -22.48 -7.54
CA VAL A 14 2.08 -21.36 -8.29
C VAL A 14 2.34 -21.55 -9.78
N ILE A 15 3.58 -21.88 -10.16
CA ILE A 15 3.94 -22.19 -11.56
C ILE A 15 3.10 -23.34 -12.10
N THR A 16 2.97 -24.43 -11.33
CA THR A 16 2.17 -25.60 -11.74
C THR A 16 0.70 -25.24 -11.94
N ARG A 17 0.14 -24.38 -11.07
CA ARG A 17 -1.25 -23.92 -11.21
C ARG A 17 -1.44 -23.10 -12.48
N ILE A 18 -0.59 -22.11 -12.73
CA ILE A 18 -0.65 -21.26 -13.93
C ILE A 18 -0.53 -22.09 -15.21
N ILE A 19 0.40 -23.05 -15.25
CA ILE A 19 0.56 -23.94 -16.41
C ILE A 19 -0.74 -24.71 -16.68
N LYS A 20 -1.38 -25.26 -15.64
CA LYS A 20 -2.63 -26.01 -15.80
C LYS A 20 -3.79 -25.12 -16.22
N GLU A 21 -3.90 -23.91 -15.69
CA GLU A 21 -4.93 -22.94 -16.09
C GLU A 21 -4.83 -22.54 -17.57
N ALA A 22 -3.63 -22.64 -18.16
CA ALA A 22 -3.40 -22.36 -19.58
C ALA A 22 -3.63 -23.56 -20.51
N LEU A 23 -3.98 -24.74 -19.97
CA LEU A 23 -4.13 -25.99 -20.71
C LEU A 23 -5.53 -26.59 -20.52
N PRO A 24 -6.03 -27.39 -21.48
CA PRO A 24 -7.24 -28.17 -21.29
C PRO A 24 -7.13 -29.17 -20.13
N ASP A 25 -8.28 -29.52 -19.55
CA ASP A 25 -8.35 -30.53 -18.49
C ASP A 25 -7.78 -31.89 -18.94
N GLY A 26 -7.14 -32.58 -18.00
CA GLY A 26 -6.55 -33.89 -18.24
C GLY A 26 -5.18 -33.89 -18.95
N VAL A 27 -4.66 -32.72 -19.35
CA VAL A 27 -3.32 -32.62 -19.94
C VAL A 27 -2.24 -32.82 -18.88
N ASN A 28 -1.32 -33.74 -19.15
CA ASN A 28 -0.16 -34.01 -18.31
C ASN A 28 1.06 -33.23 -18.81
N VAL A 29 1.78 -32.60 -17.87
CA VAL A 29 3.03 -31.88 -18.14
C VAL A 29 4.18 -32.64 -17.49
N SER A 30 5.32 -32.78 -18.16
CA SER A 30 6.50 -33.46 -17.59
C SER A 30 7.15 -32.65 -16.46
N LYS A 31 7.98 -33.29 -15.64
CA LYS A 31 8.74 -32.60 -14.59
C LYS A 31 9.75 -31.63 -15.21
N GLU A 32 10.36 -32.04 -16.30
CA GLU A 32 11.35 -31.30 -17.07
C GLU A 32 10.74 -30.05 -17.68
N ALA A 33 9.54 -30.14 -18.27
CA ALA A 33 8.84 -28.97 -18.80
C ALA A 33 8.48 -27.95 -17.71
N ARG A 34 7.98 -28.41 -16.55
CA ARG A 34 7.71 -27.52 -15.40
C ARG A 34 8.97 -26.81 -14.92
N ARG A 35 10.09 -27.54 -14.82
CA ARG A 35 11.39 -26.97 -14.43
C ARG A 35 11.86 -25.93 -15.44
N ALA A 36 11.77 -26.23 -16.73
CA ALA A 36 12.15 -25.31 -17.79
C ALA A 36 11.33 -24.00 -17.73
N ILE A 37 10.02 -24.11 -17.54
CA ILE A 37 9.13 -22.94 -17.38
C ILE A 37 9.48 -22.14 -16.11
N SER A 38 9.77 -22.82 -14.99
CA SER A 38 10.20 -22.14 -13.76
C SER A 38 11.47 -21.34 -13.97
N GLN A 39 12.48 -21.92 -14.63
CA GLN A 39 13.74 -21.22 -14.93
C GLN A 39 13.51 -20.07 -15.91
N ALA A 40 12.69 -20.29 -16.95
CA ALA A 40 12.35 -19.26 -17.92
C ALA A 40 11.61 -18.07 -17.26
N ALA A 41 10.73 -18.32 -16.30
CA ALA A 41 10.05 -17.26 -15.56
C ALA A 41 11.03 -16.37 -14.76
N SER A 42 12.01 -16.98 -14.09
CA SER A 42 13.07 -16.24 -13.39
C SER A 42 13.89 -15.38 -14.35
N VAL A 43 14.29 -15.95 -15.48
CA VAL A 43 15.04 -15.24 -16.53
C VAL A 43 14.21 -14.12 -17.14
N PHE A 44 12.91 -14.34 -17.36
CA PHE A 44 12.00 -13.33 -17.88
C PHE A 44 11.93 -12.10 -16.97
N VAL A 45 11.80 -12.28 -15.66
CA VAL A 45 11.77 -11.16 -14.70
C VAL A 45 13.09 -10.38 -14.75
N LEU A 46 14.23 -11.07 -14.78
CA LEU A 46 15.55 -10.42 -14.89
C LEU A 46 15.71 -9.66 -16.20
N TYR A 47 15.31 -10.27 -17.30
CA TYR A 47 15.42 -9.67 -18.64
C TYR A 47 14.51 -8.44 -18.77
N ALA A 48 13.25 -8.55 -18.36
CA ALA A 48 12.31 -7.44 -18.33
C ALA A 48 12.80 -6.28 -17.45
N THR A 49 13.33 -6.59 -16.27
CA THR A 49 13.89 -5.59 -15.37
C THR A 49 15.10 -4.89 -15.98
N SER A 50 15.99 -5.64 -16.63
CA SER A 50 17.16 -5.09 -17.32
C SER A 50 16.76 -4.15 -18.46
N CYS A 51 15.78 -4.56 -19.28
CA CYS A 51 15.28 -3.76 -20.39
C CYS A 51 14.59 -2.47 -19.88
N ALA A 52 13.71 -2.58 -18.87
CA ALA A 52 13.09 -1.42 -18.24
C ALA A 52 14.13 -0.46 -17.63
N ASN A 53 15.19 -0.99 -17.03
CA ASN A 53 16.28 -0.19 -16.50
C ASN A 53 17.01 0.61 -17.59
N ASN A 54 17.18 0.04 -18.78
CA ASN A 54 17.75 0.78 -19.91
C ASN A 54 16.87 1.98 -20.30
N PHE A 55 15.54 1.85 -20.29
CA PHE A 55 14.63 2.98 -20.54
C PHE A 55 14.71 4.07 -19.46
N ALA A 56 14.72 3.68 -18.18
CA ALA A 56 14.88 4.63 -17.09
C ALA A 56 16.22 5.38 -17.15
N MET A 57 17.30 4.66 -17.42
CA MET A 57 18.65 5.23 -17.56
C MET A 57 18.77 6.16 -18.76
N LYS A 58 18.20 5.81 -19.92
CA LYS A 58 18.10 6.69 -21.10
C LYS A 58 17.36 7.99 -20.76
N ALA A 59 16.33 7.92 -19.91
CA ALA A 59 15.59 9.07 -19.40
C ALA A 59 16.28 9.78 -18.21
N LYS A 60 17.54 9.45 -17.88
CA LYS A 60 18.32 10.00 -16.76
C LYS A 60 17.64 9.83 -15.38
N ARG A 61 16.82 8.79 -15.22
CA ARG A 61 16.16 8.45 -13.96
C ARG A 61 16.85 7.27 -13.29
N LYS A 62 16.94 7.32 -11.96
CA LYS A 62 17.44 6.23 -11.12
C LYS A 62 16.34 5.28 -10.63
N THR A 63 15.08 5.66 -10.84
CA THR A 63 13.90 4.93 -10.38
C THR A 63 13.11 4.45 -11.58
N LEU A 64 12.84 3.15 -11.61
CA LEU A 64 11.92 2.52 -12.55
C LEU A 64 10.49 2.99 -12.27
N ASN A 65 9.75 3.29 -13.33
CA ASN A 65 8.32 3.55 -13.26
C ASN A 65 7.55 2.59 -14.19
N ALA A 66 6.22 2.65 -14.14
CA ALA A 66 5.38 1.79 -14.96
C ALA A 66 5.56 2.02 -16.47
N GLY A 67 5.90 3.25 -16.89
CA GLY A 67 6.17 3.57 -18.30
C GLY A 67 7.42 2.86 -18.82
N ASP A 68 8.47 2.73 -18.01
CA ASP A 68 9.67 1.98 -18.38
C ASP A 68 9.38 0.51 -18.62
N VAL A 69 8.53 -0.08 -17.78
CA VAL A 69 8.13 -1.49 -17.90
C VAL A 69 7.27 -1.69 -19.15
N LEU A 70 6.34 -0.78 -19.44
CA LEU A 70 5.52 -0.84 -20.67
C LEU A 70 6.40 -0.72 -21.93
N ALA A 71 7.34 0.23 -21.96
CA ALA A 71 8.28 0.38 -23.08
C ALA A 71 9.17 -0.86 -23.24
N ALA A 72 9.60 -1.48 -22.13
CA ALA A 72 10.35 -2.72 -22.17
C ALA A 72 9.54 -3.88 -22.77
N MET A 73 8.23 -3.97 -22.49
CA MET A 73 7.37 -5.01 -23.07
C MET A 73 7.23 -4.87 -24.58
N GLU A 74 7.19 -3.64 -25.12
CA GLU A 74 7.22 -3.39 -26.57
C GLU A 74 8.58 -3.79 -27.17
N GLU A 75 9.70 -3.37 -26.57
CA GLU A 75 11.06 -3.74 -27.03
C GLU A 75 11.31 -5.26 -27.01
N MET A 76 10.68 -5.96 -26.08
CA MET A 76 10.78 -7.41 -25.93
C MET A 76 9.81 -8.19 -26.84
N GLU A 77 9.07 -7.52 -27.72
CA GLU A 77 8.07 -8.11 -28.62
C GLU A 77 6.94 -8.84 -27.87
N PHE A 78 6.51 -8.27 -26.75
CA PHE A 78 5.38 -8.75 -25.93
C PHE A 78 4.19 -7.79 -25.96
N GLU A 79 3.87 -7.24 -27.13
CA GLU A 79 2.80 -6.24 -27.32
C GLU A 79 1.44 -6.76 -26.89
N ARG A 80 1.22 -8.08 -26.98
CA ARG A 80 0.00 -8.75 -26.47
C ARG A 80 -0.25 -8.55 -24.98
N PHE A 81 0.75 -8.16 -24.19
CA PHE A 81 0.62 -7.87 -22.77
C PHE A 81 0.30 -6.40 -22.49
N MET A 82 0.41 -5.50 -23.48
CA MET A 82 0.30 -4.06 -23.28
C MET A 82 -1.07 -3.63 -22.76
N GLU A 83 -2.15 -4.07 -23.41
CA GLU A 83 -3.52 -3.74 -22.97
C GLU A 83 -3.82 -4.30 -21.57
N PRO A 84 -3.61 -5.61 -21.28
CA PRO A 84 -3.79 -6.14 -19.93
C PRO A 84 -2.96 -5.42 -18.85
N LEU A 85 -1.73 -5.02 -19.16
CA LEU A 85 -0.87 -4.29 -18.22
C LEU A 85 -1.35 -2.87 -17.97
N ARG A 86 -1.89 -2.18 -18.98
CA ARG A 86 -2.47 -0.84 -18.84
C ARG A 86 -3.72 -0.88 -17.98
N GLU A 87 -4.60 -1.84 -18.19
CA GLU A 87 -5.79 -2.06 -17.36
C GLU A 87 -5.39 -2.34 -15.90
N ALA A 88 -4.45 -3.26 -15.67
CA ALA A 88 -3.95 -3.57 -14.33
C ALA A 88 -3.34 -2.35 -13.63
N LEU A 89 -2.60 -1.51 -14.37
CA LEU A 89 -2.03 -0.26 -13.86
C LEU A 89 -3.12 0.75 -13.47
N GLU A 90 -4.20 0.82 -14.24
CA GLU A 90 -5.33 1.70 -13.91
C GLU A 90 -6.04 1.26 -12.63
N VAL A 91 -6.33 -0.03 -12.50
CA VAL A 91 -6.90 -0.62 -11.28
C VAL A 91 -6.00 -0.33 -10.08
N TYR A 92 -4.70 -0.58 -10.21
CA TYR A 92 -3.73 -0.27 -9.15
C TYR A 92 -3.76 1.21 -8.74
N LYS A 93 -3.81 2.14 -9.70
CA LYS A 93 -3.87 3.58 -9.41
C LYS A 93 -5.16 3.96 -8.65
N LYS A 94 -6.31 3.36 -9.01
CA LYS A 94 -7.58 3.57 -8.31
C LYS A 94 -7.49 3.08 -6.85
N ASP A 95 -6.95 1.89 -6.64
CA ASP A 95 -6.79 1.30 -5.30
C ASP A 95 -5.85 2.13 -4.40
N GLN A 96 -4.77 2.68 -4.97
CA GLN A 96 -3.85 3.54 -4.22
C GLN A 96 -4.49 4.87 -3.82
N LYS A 97 -5.40 5.42 -4.63
CA LYS A 97 -6.16 6.63 -4.28
C LYS A 97 -7.13 6.35 -3.14
N GLY A 98 -7.91 5.27 -3.23
CA GLY A 98 -8.85 4.89 -2.17
C GLY A 98 -8.17 4.65 -0.81
N LYS A 99 -6.96 4.06 -0.81
CA LYS A 99 -6.17 3.90 0.44
C LYS A 99 -5.74 5.24 1.04
N LYS A 100 -5.38 6.22 0.20
CA LYS A 100 -5.02 7.57 0.66
C LYS A 100 -6.23 8.27 1.26
N GLU A 101 -7.37 8.23 0.58
CA GLU A 101 -8.62 8.83 1.06
C GLU A 101 -9.06 8.24 2.40
N VAL A 102 -9.01 6.92 2.57
CA VAL A 102 -9.31 6.25 3.86
C VAL A 102 -8.32 6.68 4.95
N SER A 103 -7.04 6.84 4.62
CA SER A 103 -6.02 7.28 5.58
C SER A 103 -6.20 8.74 6.00
N GLU A 104 -6.62 9.61 5.07
CA GLU A 104 -6.90 11.03 5.33
C GLU A 104 -8.20 11.20 6.12
N GLN A 105 -9.21 10.38 5.84
CA GLN A 105 -10.45 10.37 6.61
C GLN A 105 -10.18 9.92 8.06
N LYS A 106 -9.39 8.86 8.27
CA LYS A 106 -8.97 8.44 9.62
C LYS A 106 -8.16 9.49 10.37
N ARG A 107 -7.38 10.32 9.67
CA ARG A 107 -6.66 11.46 10.29
C ARG A 107 -7.62 12.55 10.72
N LYS A 108 -8.56 12.93 9.84
CA LYS A 108 -9.60 13.92 10.15
C LYS A 108 -10.54 13.45 11.27
N ASP A 109 -10.90 12.17 11.32
CA ASP A 109 -11.72 11.61 12.41
C ASP A 109 -10.96 11.56 13.73
N LYS A 110 -9.63 11.33 13.71
CA LYS A 110 -8.79 11.44 14.91
C LYS A 110 -8.68 12.89 15.38
N GLU A 111 -8.44 13.84 14.47
CA GLU A 111 -8.37 15.27 14.82
C GLU A 111 -9.70 15.76 15.40
N LYS A 112 -10.85 15.40 14.82
CA LYS A 112 -12.17 15.74 15.38
C LYS A 112 -12.46 15.11 16.74
N LYS A 113 -11.95 13.90 17.01
CA LYS A 113 -12.10 13.29 18.34
C LYS A 113 -11.25 13.97 19.41
N VAL A 114 -10.02 14.35 19.05
CA VAL A 114 -9.13 15.09 19.97
C VAL A 114 -9.67 16.48 20.25
N ASP A 115 -10.24 17.16 19.25
CA ASP A 115 -10.88 18.47 19.41
C ASP A 115 -12.12 18.37 20.33
N SER A 116 -12.95 17.34 20.15
CA SER A 116 -14.16 17.13 20.98
C SER A 116 -13.88 16.63 22.40
N GLU A 117 -12.75 15.98 22.67
CA GLU A 117 -12.32 15.61 24.03
C GLU A 117 -11.74 16.82 24.79
N ASN A 118 -11.04 17.71 24.09
CA ASN A 118 -10.41 18.90 24.66
C ASN A 118 -11.42 20.02 24.97
N ASP A 119 -12.53 20.08 24.24
CA ASP A 119 -13.66 20.99 24.47
C ASP A 119 -14.44 20.61 25.74
N LYS A 120 -14.72 19.31 25.94
CA LYS A 120 -15.40 18.80 27.15
C LYS A 120 -14.61 19.00 28.44
N SER A 121 -13.28 18.84 28.40
CA SER A 121 -12.44 19.10 29.58
C SER A 121 -12.43 20.57 30.00
N ARG A 122 -12.66 21.50 29.06
CA ARG A 122 -12.73 22.94 29.37
C ARG A 122 -14.07 23.34 29.97
N GLU A 123 -15.16 22.72 29.51
CA GLU A 123 -16.49 22.93 30.10
C GLU A 123 -16.57 22.36 31.53
N ASP A 124 -15.90 21.24 31.82
CA ASP A 124 -15.82 20.66 33.17
C ASP A 124 -14.94 21.50 34.13
N ASP A 125 -13.82 22.07 33.66
CA ASP A 125 -12.96 22.95 34.46
C ASP A 125 -13.63 24.31 34.78
N GLU A 126 -14.37 24.91 33.85
CA GLU A 126 -15.09 26.17 34.10
C GLU A 126 -16.28 26.00 35.06
N ALA A 127 -16.93 24.82 35.09
CA ALA A 127 -18.02 24.53 36.03
C ALA A 127 -17.53 24.37 37.49
N ASP A 128 -16.32 23.83 37.70
CA ASP A 128 -15.73 23.63 39.03
C ASP A 128 -15.24 24.96 39.65
N GLU A 129 -14.79 25.91 38.81
CA GLU A 129 -14.42 27.26 39.26
C GLU A 129 -15.64 28.10 39.68
N GLU A 130 -16.77 27.99 38.97
CA GLU A 130 -18.02 28.70 39.34
C GLU A 130 -18.65 28.18 40.65
N GLU A 131 -18.60 26.87 40.92
CA GLU A 131 -19.08 26.29 42.20
C GLU A 131 -18.21 26.69 43.40
N GLN A 132 -16.89 26.83 43.22
CA GLN A 132 -15.98 27.26 44.28
C GLN A 132 -16.14 28.75 44.61
N GLN A 133 -16.47 29.58 43.63
CA GLN A 133 -16.69 31.02 43.83
C GLN A 133 -17.99 31.29 44.62
N GLN A 134 -19.04 30.50 44.40
CA GLN A 134 -20.31 30.62 45.13
C GLN A 134 -20.21 30.18 46.60
N CYS A 135 -19.38 29.19 46.93
CA CYS A 135 -19.20 28.73 48.31
C CYS A 135 -18.51 29.75 49.23
N MET A 136 -17.76 30.70 48.68
CA MET A 136 -17.00 31.69 49.47
C MET A 136 -17.80 32.96 49.84
N GLU A 137 -18.99 33.16 49.26
CA GLU A 137 -19.83 34.34 49.52
C GLU A 137 -20.88 34.12 50.64
N GLU A 138 -20.99 32.90 51.18
CA GLU A 138 -21.91 32.55 52.28
C GLU A 138 -21.17 32.28 53.62
N GLU A 139 -20.42 33.23 54.17
CA GLU A 139 -20.10 33.21 55.62
C GLU A 139 -20.69 34.46 56.30
N PRO A 140 -21.58 34.31 57.29
CA PRO A 140 -22.13 35.45 58.03
C PRO A 140 -21.13 35.92 59.10
N GLU A 141 -20.95 37.23 59.19
CA GLU A 141 -20.16 37.91 60.21
C GLU A 141 -20.78 37.67 61.61
N GLU A 142 -20.10 36.91 62.49
CA GLU A 142 -20.47 36.86 63.91
C GLU A 142 -19.82 38.03 64.67
N GLU A 143 -20.71 38.94 65.10
CA GLU A 143 -20.47 40.06 65.99
C GLU A 143 -19.88 39.59 67.34
N VAL A 144 -18.73 40.16 67.72
CA VAL A 144 -18.17 39.99 69.07
C VAL A 144 -18.70 41.14 69.94
N GLU A 145 -19.75 40.88 70.72
CA GLU A 145 -20.22 41.78 71.79
C GLU A 145 -19.63 41.39 73.15
N ASN A 146 -18.76 42.28 73.64
CA ASN A 146 -18.28 42.56 75.02
C ASN A 146 -18.12 41.44 76.08
#